data_AF-A0AAN6IPG7-F1
#
_entry.id   AF-A0AAN6IPG7-F1
#
_cell.length_a   1.000
_cell.length_b   1.000
_cell.length_c   1.000
_cell.angle_alpha   90.00
_cell.angle_beta   90.00
_cell.angle_gamma   90.00
#
_symmetry.space_group_name_H-M   'P 1'
#
loop_
_entity.id
_entity.type
_entity.pdbx_description
1 polymer ?
#
loop_
_entity_poly.entity_id
_entity_poly.type
_entity_poly.pdbx_seq_one_letter_code
_entity_poly.pdbx_strand_id
1 'polypeptide(L)'
;MATDSITSVKWGPLTRKEQASFEQLLLQLNEHAAPSKKVVGKTVSEFAGREVTSWKSTDYLYKKEPCPLPSQARGLFTCTEDGEVRIAARGYNKFFNINEVPKTNWSWIEDNTHGPYEMTVKEDGCFIMASGLDGGKTLLVTSKHAVVVPHAQMGRQWMEQHLSKAGKTSIEFATFLHERNATAVFELCDDAFEEHILEYPERARGLYLHGINRNSVELDTWASTEVAKVAEYFGFKVVQRFEFNSAPEGRELADSVRKDEMLEGRIIEGFVMRCKLNGTDEPYMFKIKYDIPYLMFREWRVVTNCILSNKPFRTSYPLTKNYAAWVKQQIRTNPADFASFRNQKGHFDVRKRFFEFYKQHGASEEEFYNQISQISGGTKVLLMPVASIGCGKTTISMALSRLFGFGHIQSDNTVGKKNSRGLFHEAILDEFGGTSFVIADRTNHISFQRKSLTSAIQTELVNCQIVALYWAHDKSMMQSILDKNVERVTARGEAHQVFNPNNLPEFHHIMNGYIRAFAPLDLESESDKLINDVIELDSLADSAANLQVAVEALCKMFPDTLQLPSESEVNEALEYALAFKPEIQEVDSKVETK
;
A
#
# COMPACT_ATOMS: atom_id res chain seq x y z
N MET A 1 39.42 28.35 6.95
CA MET A 1 38.60 29.58 6.90
C MET A 1 37.54 29.58 5.79
N ALA A 2 37.35 28.52 4.98
CA ALA A 2 36.32 28.47 3.92
C ALA A 2 35.11 27.56 4.24
N THR A 3 35.08 26.89 5.39
CA THR A 3 34.00 25.98 5.81
C THR A 3 32.86 26.67 6.58
N ASP A 4 33.05 27.90 7.03
CA ASP A 4 32.08 28.61 7.88
C ASP A 4 30.93 29.29 7.09
N SER A 5 30.90 29.21 5.76
CA SER A 5 29.92 29.93 4.93
C SER A 5 28.83 29.08 4.26
N ILE A 6 28.88 27.75 4.36
CA ILE A 6 27.98 26.87 3.58
C ILE A 6 26.63 26.70 4.29
N THR A 7 26.66 26.68 5.62
CA THR A 7 25.47 26.63 6.48
C THR A 7 25.87 27.01 7.92
N SER A 8 25.02 27.79 8.59
CA SER A 8 25.17 28.11 10.02
C SER A 8 24.68 26.97 10.93
N VAL A 9 24.08 25.92 10.36
CA VAL A 9 23.53 24.80 11.14
C VAL A 9 24.68 23.91 11.62
N LYS A 10 24.94 23.99 12.93
CA LYS A 10 25.89 23.14 13.64
C LYS A 10 25.27 22.66 14.94
N TRP A 11 25.07 21.34 15.05
CA TRP A 11 24.70 20.77 16.33
C TRP A 11 25.91 20.74 17.26
N GLY A 12 25.69 21.13 18.51
CA GLY A 12 26.67 20.93 19.57
C GLY A 12 26.81 19.44 19.94
N PRO A 13 27.78 19.12 20.82
CA PRO A 13 27.87 17.79 21.43
C PRO A 13 26.55 17.42 22.11
N LEU A 14 26.31 16.12 22.29
CA LEU A 14 25.13 15.66 23.02
C LEU A 14 25.13 16.25 24.43
N THR A 15 23.97 16.74 24.85
CA THR A 15 23.73 17.15 26.23
C THR A 15 23.77 15.93 27.16
N ARG A 16 23.93 16.15 28.48
CA ARG A 16 23.90 15.04 29.46
C ARG A 16 22.60 14.22 29.40
N LYS A 17 21.47 14.88 29.11
CA LYS A 17 20.18 14.22 28.96
C LYS A 17 20.17 13.31 27.73
N GLU A 18 20.64 13.82 26.59
CA GLU A 18 20.73 13.02 25.35
C GLU A 18 21.71 11.85 25.50
N GLN A 19 22.82 12.05 26.22
CA GLN A 19 23.77 10.98 26.52
C GLN A 19 23.11 9.87 27.36
N ALA A 20 22.39 10.22 28.43
CA ALA A 20 21.65 9.25 29.25
C ALA A 20 20.56 8.51 28.44
N SER A 21 19.85 9.22 27.55
CA SER A 21 18.89 8.59 26.63
C SER A 21 19.58 7.61 25.67
N PHE A 22 20.78 7.93 25.20
CA PHE A 22 21.55 7.04 24.34
C PHE A 22 22.01 5.78 25.08
N GLU A 23 22.51 5.91 26.31
CA GLU A 23 22.87 4.77 27.16
C GLU A 23 21.67 3.85 27.40
N GLN A 24 20.49 4.42 27.69
CA GLN A 24 19.26 3.66 27.84
C GLN A 24 18.85 2.94 26.54
N LEU A 25 18.94 3.63 25.39
CA LEU A 25 18.69 3.01 24.09
C LEU A 25 19.63 1.83 23.85
N LEU A 26 20.92 1.97 24.15
CA LEU A 26 21.91 0.93 23.93
C LEU A 26 21.62 -0.32 24.78
N LEU A 27 21.19 -0.15 26.03
CA LEU A 27 20.73 -1.25 26.88
C LEU A 27 19.55 -1.98 26.24
N GLN A 28 18.52 -1.24 25.83
CA GLN A 28 17.32 -1.81 25.20
C GLN A 28 17.64 -2.52 23.88
N LEU A 29 18.51 -1.95 23.04
CA LEU A 29 18.93 -2.58 21.79
C LEU A 29 19.60 -3.93 22.03
N ASN A 30 20.49 -4.02 23.02
CA ASN A 30 21.13 -5.29 23.38
C ASN A 30 20.13 -6.31 23.95
N GLU A 31 19.20 -5.87 24.82
CA GLU A 31 18.15 -6.74 25.35
C GLU A 31 17.22 -7.30 24.26
N HIS A 32 16.85 -6.48 23.28
CA HIS A 32 15.97 -6.85 22.17
C HIS A 32 16.68 -7.63 21.06
N ALA A 33 18.01 -7.59 21.02
CA ALA A 33 18.85 -8.38 20.12
C ALA A 33 19.07 -9.82 20.59
N ALA A 34 18.61 -10.18 21.81
CA ALA A 34 18.69 -11.55 22.30
C ALA A 34 17.96 -12.54 21.35
N PRO A 35 18.52 -13.74 21.08
CA PRO A 35 17.98 -14.69 20.10
C PRO A 35 16.49 -15.04 20.30
N SER A 36 16.02 -14.98 21.54
CA SER A 36 14.64 -15.29 21.92
C SER A 36 13.61 -14.25 21.47
N LYS A 37 14.01 -13.00 21.17
CA LYS A 37 13.06 -11.88 21.00
C LYS A 37 12.74 -11.51 19.54
N LYS A 38 13.57 -11.83 18.53
CA LYS A 38 13.36 -11.47 17.09
C LYS A 38 12.87 -10.02 16.84
N VAL A 39 13.19 -9.07 17.72
CA VAL A 39 12.73 -7.67 17.61
C VAL A 39 13.76 -6.81 16.89
N VAL A 40 15.03 -6.92 17.29
CA VAL A 40 16.16 -6.20 16.71
C VAL A 40 17.22 -7.21 16.28
N GLY A 41 17.72 -7.09 15.06
CA GLY A 41 18.92 -7.78 14.60
C GLY A 41 20.16 -6.95 14.88
N LYS A 42 21.23 -7.59 15.37
CA LYS A 42 22.54 -6.99 15.60
C LYS A 42 23.55 -7.60 14.64
N THR A 43 24.25 -6.77 13.86
CA THR A 43 25.34 -7.21 12.98
C THR A 43 26.57 -6.37 13.27
N VAL A 44 27.66 -7.01 13.69
CA VAL A 44 28.95 -6.34 13.95
C VAL A 44 29.83 -6.52 12.71
N SER A 45 30.52 -5.46 12.30
CA SER A 45 31.46 -5.48 11.19
C SER A 45 32.67 -4.63 11.52
N GLU A 46 33.83 -5.05 11.05
CA GLU A 46 35.05 -4.25 11.14
C GLU A 46 35.09 -3.24 9.99
N PHE A 47 35.37 -1.98 10.29
CA PHE A 47 35.56 -0.92 9.32
C PHE A 47 36.70 0.00 9.77
N ALA A 48 37.72 0.15 8.94
CA ALA A 48 38.90 0.98 9.23
C ALA A 48 39.55 0.68 10.61
N GLY A 49 39.63 -0.61 10.99
CA GLY A 49 40.21 -1.04 12.27
C GLY A 49 39.30 -0.82 13.49
N ARG A 50 38.00 -0.57 13.28
CA ARG A 50 37.01 -0.34 14.35
C ARG A 50 35.79 -1.22 14.18
N GLU A 51 35.18 -1.60 15.29
CA GLU A 51 33.89 -2.28 15.27
C GLU A 51 32.75 -1.29 15.07
N VAL A 52 31.96 -1.52 14.01
CA VAL A 52 30.72 -0.83 13.72
C VAL A 52 29.58 -1.83 13.82
N THR A 53 28.62 -1.55 14.68
CA THR A 53 27.43 -2.37 14.90
C THR A 53 26.24 -1.77 14.17
N SER A 54 25.61 -2.52 13.28
CA SER A 54 24.31 -2.20 12.68
C SER A 54 23.16 -2.79 13.49
N TRP A 55 22.14 -1.98 13.73
CA TRP A 55 20.91 -2.36 14.41
C TRP A 55 19.75 -2.33 13.42
N LYS A 56 19.13 -3.50 13.21
CA LYS A 56 18.03 -3.68 12.27
C LYS A 56 16.76 -4.12 12.99
N SER A 57 15.83 -3.20 13.20
CA SER A 57 14.51 -3.53 13.72
C SER A 57 13.66 -4.31 12.71
N THR A 58 12.76 -5.15 13.21
CA THR A 58 11.81 -5.91 12.40
C THR A 58 10.72 -4.98 11.81
N ASP A 59 10.65 -4.89 10.47
CA ASP A 59 9.91 -3.82 9.74
C ASP A 59 8.40 -3.72 10.08
N TYR A 60 7.70 -4.83 10.35
CA TYR A 60 6.25 -4.78 10.67
C TYR A 60 5.96 -4.22 12.08
N LEU A 61 6.94 -4.24 12.99
CA LEU A 61 6.76 -3.77 14.36
C LEU A 61 6.65 -2.24 14.45
N TYR A 62 7.21 -1.50 13.49
CA TYR A 62 7.05 -0.04 13.40
C TYR A 62 5.58 0.40 13.27
N LYS A 63 4.68 -0.48 12.79
CA LYS A 63 3.25 -0.18 12.62
C LYS A 63 2.41 -0.42 13.88
N LYS A 64 2.98 -1.03 14.92
CA LYS A 64 2.22 -1.37 16.13
C LYS A 64 2.10 -0.14 17.02
N GLU A 65 0.95 0.01 17.67
CA GLU A 65 0.71 1.03 18.67
C GLU A 65 0.33 0.35 20.01
N PRO A 66 1.09 0.55 21.11
CA PRO A 66 2.39 1.25 21.14
C PRO A 66 3.47 0.47 20.38
N CYS A 67 4.41 1.19 19.77
CA CYS A 67 5.52 0.57 19.04
C CYS A 67 6.49 -0.09 20.03
N PRO A 68 6.74 -1.41 19.93
CA PRO A 68 7.58 -2.14 20.88
C PRO A 68 9.09 -2.00 20.58
N LEU A 69 9.46 -1.22 19.57
CA LEU A 69 10.84 -1.01 19.17
C LEU A 69 11.51 0.05 20.05
N PRO A 70 12.76 -0.15 20.47
CA PRO A 70 13.47 0.82 21.30
C PRO A 70 13.87 2.10 20.54
N SER A 71 13.87 2.06 19.21
CA SER A 71 14.09 3.23 18.36
C SER A 71 13.28 3.16 17.08
N GLN A 72 12.82 4.33 16.63
CA GLN A 72 12.16 4.51 15.34
C GLN A 72 13.15 4.63 14.18
N ALA A 73 14.46 4.79 14.45
CA ALA A 73 15.48 4.96 13.43
C ALA A 73 15.55 3.75 12.49
N ARG A 74 15.62 4.03 11.18
CA ARG A 74 15.76 3.03 10.12
C ARG A 74 17.10 3.21 9.42
N GLY A 75 18.07 2.41 9.85
CA GLY A 75 19.48 2.57 9.51
C GLY A 75 20.22 3.20 10.68
N LEU A 76 20.48 2.42 11.73
CA LEU A 76 21.14 2.86 12.93
C LEU A 76 22.44 2.09 13.10
N PHE A 77 23.54 2.82 13.27
CA PHE A 77 24.87 2.26 13.47
C PHE A 77 25.49 2.87 14.71
N THR A 78 26.12 2.03 15.54
CA THR A 78 26.94 2.47 16.67
C THR A 78 28.38 2.01 16.48
N CYS A 79 29.33 2.77 16.99
CA CYS A 79 30.74 2.41 16.99
C CYS A 79 31.38 2.73 18.34
N THR A 80 32.52 2.10 18.62
CA THR A 80 33.35 2.44 19.77
C THR A 80 34.49 3.36 19.32
N GLU A 81 34.58 4.54 19.92
CA GLU A 81 35.67 5.49 19.73
C GLU A 81 36.19 5.94 21.09
N ASP A 82 37.51 5.89 21.29
CA ASP A 82 38.18 6.32 22.53
C ASP A 82 37.63 5.68 23.82
N GLY A 83 37.16 4.42 23.71
CA GLY A 83 36.58 3.66 24.81
C GLY A 83 35.08 3.89 25.04
N GLU A 84 34.48 4.85 24.32
CA GLU A 84 33.06 5.21 24.44
C GLU A 84 32.27 4.73 23.23
N VAL A 85 31.06 4.20 23.47
CA VAL A 85 30.14 3.84 22.39
C VAL A 85 29.39 5.11 21.98
N ARG A 86 29.21 5.34 20.68
CA ARG A 86 28.38 6.42 20.15
C ARG A 86 27.58 5.99 18.94
N ILE A 87 26.62 6.83 18.55
CA ILE A 87 25.94 6.70 17.25
C ILE A 87 26.94 7.08 16.15
N ALA A 88 27.28 6.12 15.30
CA ALA A 88 28.17 6.29 14.15
C ALA A 88 27.40 6.87 12.95
N ALA A 89 26.20 6.34 12.69
CA ALA A 89 25.32 6.84 11.65
C ALA A 89 23.84 6.62 12.00
N ARG A 90 22.98 7.56 11.59
CA ARG A 90 21.55 7.54 11.91
C ARG A 90 20.69 8.02 10.74
N GLY A 91 19.96 7.08 10.13
CA GLY A 91 18.93 7.34 9.12
C GLY A 91 17.68 7.96 9.73
N TYR A 92 16.65 8.22 8.92
CA TYR A 92 15.39 8.76 9.40
C TYR A 92 14.63 7.81 10.33
N ASN A 93 13.61 8.33 11.01
CA ASN A 93 12.58 7.46 11.57
C ASN A 93 11.84 6.74 10.43
N LYS A 94 11.32 5.53 10.68
CA LYS A 94 10.45 4.86 9.72
C LYS A 94 9.20 5.72 9.48
N PHE A 95 8.96 6.08 8.22
CA PHE A 95 7.75 6.75 7.78
C PHE A 95 6.94 5.92 6.79
N PHE A 96 5.64 6.19 6.75
CA PHE A 96 4.64 5.39 6.08
C PHE A 96 3.97 6.16 4.95
N ASN A 97 3.36 5.42 4.03
CA ASN A 97 2.57 6.00 2.96
C ASN A 97 1.29 6.63 3.52
N ILE A 98 0.73 7.61 2.84
CA ILE A 98 -0.63 8.07 3.10
C ILE A 98 -1.57 6.85 3.22
N ASN A 99 -2.45 6.90 4.23
CA ASN A 99 -3.43 5.87 4.58
C ASN A 99 -2.84 4.49 4.98
N GLU A 100 -1.52 4.38 5.22
CA GLU A 100 -0.90 3.10 5.63
C GLU A 100 -1.03 2.82 7.14
N VAL A 101 -1.07 3.87 7.96
CA VAL A 101 -1.31 3.84 9.41
C VAL A 101 -2.22 5.02 9.82
N PRO A 102 -2.89 4.99 10.99
CA PRO A 102 -3.80 6.06 11.39
C PRO A 102 -3.19 7.47 11.36
N LYS A 103 -1.91 7.59 11.77
CA LYS A 103 -1.17 8.86 11.77
C LYS A 103 -0.83 9.39 10.36
N THR A 104 -1.08 8.63 9.30
CA THR A 104 -0.85 9.04 7.91
C THR A 104 -2.15 9.27 7.13
N ASN A 105 -3.29 9.33 7.81
CA ASN A 105 -4.54 9.79 7.21
C ASN A 105 -4.50 11.32 7.06
N TRP A 106 -5.06 11.85 5.97
CA TRP A 106 -5.05 13.29 5.70
C TRP A 106 -5.65 14.13 6.84
N SER A 107 -6.81 13.71 7.37
CA SER A 107 -7.43 14.38 8.51
C SER A 107 -6.50 14.43 9.73
N TRP A 108 -5.83 13.33 10.04
CA TRP A 108 -4.87 13.30 11.14
C TRP A 108 -3.70 14.24 10.88
N ILE A 109 -3.14 14.26 9.67
CA ILE A 109 -2.00 15.12 9.31
C ILE A 109 -2.39 16.59 9.45
N GLU A 110 -3.55 16.98 8.94
CA GLU A 110 -4.05 18.36 9.01
C GLU A 110 -4.29 18.80 10.47
N ASP A 111 -4.82 17.91 11.32
CA ASP A 111 -5.12 18.22 12.72
C ASP A 111 -3.88 18.19 13.65
N ASN A 112 -2.86 17.39 13.31
CA ASN A 112 -1.76 17.04 14.24
C ASN A 112 -0.38 17.49 13.76
N THR A 113 -0.26 18.13 12.59
CA THR A 113 1.01 18.63 12.09
C THR A 113 0.95 20.09 11.68
N HIS A 114 2.11 20.75 11.65
CA HIS A 114 2.26 22.11 11.16
C HIS A 114 3.53 22.27 10.31
N GLY A 115 3.52 23.35 9.52
CA GLY A 115 4.57 23.66 8.57
C GLY A 115 5.81 24.33 9.18
N PRO A 116 6.77 24.72 8.33
CA PRO A 116 6.72 24.61 6.87
C PRO A 116 6.62 23.14 6.41
N TYR A 117 5.79 22.88 5.40
CA TYR A 117 5.64 21.57 4.80
C TYR A 117 6.61 21.46 3.63
N GLU A 118 7.68 20.69 3.82
CA GLU A 118 8.69 20.46 2.79
C GLU A 118 8.38 19.18 2.03
N MET A 119 8.13 19.29 0.73
CA MET A 119 7.92 18.15 -0.14
C MET A 119 9.15 17.93 -1.02
N THR A 120 9.71 16.72 -0.95
CA THR A 120 10.89 16.33 -1.75
C THR A 120 10.52 15.20 -2.70
N VAL A 121 10.99 15.26 -3.95
CA VAL A 121 10.82 14.15 -4.91
C VAL A 121 11.44 12.90 -4.30
N LYS A 122 10.68 11.81 -4.29
CA LYS A 122 11.16 10.52 -3.83
C LYS A 122 11.91 9.84 -4.98
N GLU A 123 13.22 10.02 -4.99
CA GLU A 123 14.11 9.27 -5.88
C GLU A 123 14.00 7.74 -5.60
N ASP A 124 14.22 6.93 -6.63
CA ASP A 124 14.02 5.48 -6.64
C ASP A 124 15.37 4.77 -6.84
N GLY A 125 16.03 4.49 -5.73
CA GLY A 125 17.36 3.89 -5.73
C GLY A 125 17.69 3.18 -4.43
N CYS A 126 18.99 3.14 -4.13
CA CYS A 126 19.51 2.49 -2.93
C CYS A 126 19.83 3.51 -1.84
N PHE A 127 19.30 3.26 -0.65
CA PHE A 127 19.56 4.09 0.52
C PHE A 127 21.02 3.97 0.99
N ILE A 128 21.74 5.08 0.97
CA ILE A 128 23.14 5.23 1.41
C ILE A 128 23.23 6.26 2.53
N MET A 129 24.11 6.01 3.50
CA MET A 129 24.44 6.99 4.54
C MET A 129 25.94 7.24 4.58
N ALA A 130 26.31 8.45 4.98
CA ALA A 130 27.70 8.81 5.25
C ALA A 130 27.84 9.60 6.54
N SER A 131 28.92 9.36 7.27
CA SER A 131 29.27 10.08 8.50
C SER A 131 30.77 10.13 8.72
N GLY A 132 31.22 11.04 9.59
CA GLY A 132 32.62 11.18 9.96
C GLY A 132 32.98 10.41 11.24
N LEU A 133 34.00 9.57 11.13
CA LEU A 133 34.66 8.87 12.23
C LEU A 133 36.06 9.46 12.48
N ASP A 134 36.69 9.08 13.60
CA ASP A 134 38.09 9.39 13.90
C ASP A 134 38.43 10.89 13.90
N GLY A 135 37.56 11.70 14.53
CA GLY A 135 37.74 13.15 14.49
C GLY A 135 37.51 13.76 13.11
N GLY A 136 36.81 13.06 12.21
CA GLY A 136 36.59 13.49 10.83
C GLY A 136 37.65 13.01 9.83
N LYS A 137 38.60 12.17 10.25
CA LYS A 137 39.65 11.64 9.37
C LYS A 137 39.19 10.45 8.52
N THR A 138 38.14 9.76 8.97
CA THR A 138 37.63 8.56 8.32
C THR A 138 36.17 8.77 7.89
N LEU A 139 35.91 8.61 6.59
CA LEU A 139 34.56 8.65 6.04
C LEU A 139 33.91 7.27 6.12
N LEU A 140 32.91 7.12 6.98
CA LEU A 140 32.03 5.95 6.99
C LEU A 140 31.00 6.11 5.87
N VAL A 141 30.84 5.08 5.04
CA VAL A 141 29.77 4.98 4.04
C VAL A 141 29.06 3.64 4.24
N THR A 142 27.75 3.65 4.39
CA THR A 142 26.94 2.45 4.63
C THR A 142 25.77 2.37 3.67
N SER A 143 25.31 1.15 3.40
CA SER A 143 23.94 0.94 2.94
C SER A 143 22.98 1.01 4.13
N LYS A 144 21.70 0.80 3.89
CA LYS A 144 20.67 0.80 4.94
C LYS A 144 21.01 0.00 6.21
N HIS A 145 21.65 -1.16 6.09
CA HIS A 145 21.90 -2.07 7.23
C HIS A 145 23.29 -2.72 7.24
N ALA A 146 24.19 -2.31 6.35
CA ALA A 146 25.51 -2.92 6.28
C ALA A 146 26.57 -1.92 5.82
N VAL A 147 27.79 -2.13 6.32
CA VAL A 147 28.95 -1.29 6.01
C VAL A 147 29.75 -1.86 4.84
N VAL A 148 29.95 -3.18 4.81
CA VAL A 148 30.78 -3.88 3.81
C VAL A 148 29.90 -4.69 2.88
N VAL A 149 29.23 -4.01 1.94
CA VAL A 149 28.37 -4.61 0.91
C VAL A 149 28.52 -3.85 -0.41
N PRO A 150 28.16 -4.46 -1.57
CA PRO A 150 28.28 -3.80 -2.87
C PRO A 150 27.61 -2.43 -2.94
N HIS A 151 26.44 -2.26 -2.34
CA HIS A 151 25.74 -0.96 -2.27
C HIS A 151 26.56 0.12 -1.56
N ALA A 152 27.18 -0.19 -0.42
CA ALA A 152 28.00 0.76 0.34
C ALA A 152 29.29 1.11 -0.43
N GLN A 153 29.89 0.12 -1.09
CA GLN A 153 31.07 0.31 -1.93
C GLN A 153 30.77 1.19 -3.14
N MET A 154 29.66 0.94 -3.84
CA MET A 154 29.23 1.77 -4.97
C MET A 154 28.86 3.18 -4.52
N GLY A 155 28.19 3.32 -3.37
CA GLY A 155 27.93 4.62 -2.75
C GLY A 155 29.23 5.38 -2.48
N ARG A 156 30.27 4.72 -1.94
CA ARG A 156 31.58 5.34 -1.72
C ARG A 156 32.25 5.76 -3.03
N GLN A 157 32.22 4.92 -4.07
CA GLN A 157 32.79 5.26 -5.38
C GLN A 157 32.12 6.50 -5.99
N TRP A 158 30.78 6.56 -5.98
CA TRP A 158 30.06 7.75 -6.43
C TRP A 158 30.34 8.98 -5.58
N MET A 159 30.48 8.81 -4.27
CA MET A 159 30.83 9.90 -3.36
C MET A 159 32.20 10.49 -3.70
N GLU A 160 33.21 9.64 -3.89
CA GLU A 160 34.56 10.05 -4.31
C GLU A 160 34.53 10.78 -5.67
N GLN A 161 33.71 10.30 -6.62
CA GLN A 161 33.53 10.97 -7.91
C GLN A 161 32.89 12.36 -7.81
N HIS A 162 31.79 12.50 -7.04
CA HIS A 162 31.12 13.79 -6.85
C HIS A 162 32.02 14.80 -6.15
N LEU A 163 32.68 14.37 -5.06
CA LEU A 163 33.61 15.21 -4.31
C LEU A 163 34.77 15.68 -5.19
N SER A 164 35.40 14.77 -5.93
CA SER A 164 36.51 15.10 -6.84
C SER A 164 36.08 16.11 -7.91
N LYS A 165 34.88 15.96 -8.51
CA LYS A 165 34.32 16.93 -9.47
C LYS A 165 34.10 18.31 -8.87
N ALA A 166 33.77 18.39 -7.58
CA ALA A 166 33.63 19.64 -6.83
C ALA A 166 34.96 20.19 -6.26
N GLY A 167 36.09 19.55 -6.54
CA GLY A 167 37.39 19.92 -5.96
C GLY A 167 37.45 19.70 -4.44
N LYS A 168 36.71 18.72 -3.93
CA LYS A 168 36.64 18.33 -2.51
C LYS A 168 37.19 16.93 -2.30
N THR A 169 37.50 16.61 -1.05
CA THR A 169 38.02 15.32 -0.61
C THR A 169 37.07 14.60 0.35
N SER A 170 37.19 13.28 0.46
CA SER A 170 36.44 12.48 1.43
C SER A 170 36.73 12.90 2.88
N ILE A 171 37.95 13.37 3.18
CA ILE A 171 38.35 13.84 4.51
C ILE A 171 37.64 15.16 4.84
N GLU A 172 37.55 16.10 3.89
CA GLU A 172 36.81 17.35 4.10
C GLU A 172 35.33 17.08 4.38
N PHE A 173 34.72 16.15 3.65
CA PHE A 173 33.32 15.78 3.88
C PHE A 173 33.12 15.03 5.21
N ALA A 174 34.01 14.10 5.56
CA ALA A 174 33.99 13.42 6.85
C ALA A 174 34.18 14.42 8.02
N THR A 175 35.08 15.38 7.87
CA THR A 175 35.30 16.45 8.86
C THR A 175 34.06 17.31 9.01
N PHE A 176 33.46 17.74 7.90
CA PHE A 176 32.21 18.51 7.89
C PHE A 176 31.09 17.82 8.68
N LEU A 177 30.90 16.51 8.46
CA LEU A 177 29.88 15.71 9.14
C LEU A 177 30.23 15.46 10.60
N HIS A 178 31.49 15.17 10.92
CA HIS A 178 31.94 14.91 12.27
C HIS A 178 31.78 16.13 13.19
N GLU A 179 32.24 17.31 12.73
CA GLU A 179 32.12 18.56 13.49
C GLU A 179 30.67 18.95 13.82
N ARG A 180 29.72 18.40 13.05
CA ARG A 180 28.29 18.65 13.21
C ARG A 180 27.57 17.50 13.90
N ASN A 181 28.25 16.43 14.29
CA ASN A 181 27.64 15.21 14.79
C ASN A 181 26.50 14.71 13.86
N ALA A 182 26.79 14.66 12.55
CA ALA A 182 25.77 14.46 11.52
C ALA A 182 25.99 13.19 10.69
N THR A 183 24.88 12.69 10.13
CA THR A 183 24.82 11.68 9.07
C THR A 183 24.17 12.30 7.84
N ALA A 184 24.86 12.30 6.72
CA ALA A 184 24.26 12.59 5.42
C ALA A 184 23.57 11.34 4.85
N VAL A 185 22.39 11.52 4.26
CA VAL A 185 21.53 10.46 3.76
C VAL A 185 21.22 10.68 2.29
N PHE A 186 21.48 9.66 1.48
CA PHE A 186 21.41 9.72 0.04
C PHE A 186 20.56 8.60 -0.54
N GLU A 187 20.03 8.86 -1.72
CA GLU A 187 19.55 7.83 -2.62
C GLU A 187 20.59 7.67 -3.74
N LEU A 188 21.15 6.47 -3.88
CA LEU A 188 22.03 6.10 -4.98
C LEU A 188 21.17 5.59 -6.15
N CYS A 189 21.15 6.36 -7.24
CA CYS A 189 20.43 6.02 -8.45
C CYS A 189 21.43 5.75 -9.57
N ASP A 190 21.61 4.48 -9.94
CA ASP A 190 22.60 4.06 -10.94
C ASP A 190 22.17 2.77 -11.63
N ASP A 191 21.53 2.91 -12.78
CA ASP A 191 21.09 1.78 -13.61
C ASP A 191 22.24 0.94 -14.16
N ALA A 192 23.50 1.43 -14.17
CA ALA A 192 24.66 0.59 -14.51
C ALA A 192 25.07 -0.31 -13.35
N PHE A 193 24.79 0.08 -12.10
CA PHE A 193 24.97 -0.75 -10.92
C PHE A 193 23.76 -1.65 -10.63
N GLU A 194 22.56 -1.08 -10.46
CA GLU A 194 21.33 -1.80 -10.09
C GLU A 194 20.08 -1.09 -10.64
N GLU A 195 19.30 -1.77 -11.48
CA GLU A 195 18.04 -1.24 -11.99
C GLU A 195 16.94 -1.33 -10.92
N HIS A 196 16.27 -0.21 -10.64
CA HIS A 196 15.14 -0.14 -9.73
C HIS A 196 13.81 -0.25 -10.51
N ILE A 197 12.89 0.68 -10.31
CA ILE A 197 11.63 0.78 -11.05
C ILE A 197 11.70 1.90 -12.08
N LEU A 198 12.34 3.01 -11.76
CA LEU A 198 12.45 4.17 -12.65
C LEU A 198 13.84 4.28 -13.27
N GLU A 199 13.89 4.72 -14.51
CA GLU A 199 15.13 4.87 -15.27
C GLU A 199 15.91 6.11 -14.85
N TYR A 200 17.22 5.94 -14.71
CA TYR A 200 18.21 6.99 -14.49
C TYR A 200 19.23 6.97 -15.65
N PRO A 201 19.05 7.85 -16.66
CA PRO A 201 20.02 7.97 -17.74
C PRO A 201 21.38 8.39 -17.18
N GLU A 202 22.46 8.10 -17.91
CA GLU A 202 23.84 8.29 -17.45
C GLU A 202 24.10 9.65 -16.77
N ARG A 203 23.58 10.75 -17.35
CA ARG A 203 23.68 12.11 -16.80
C ARG A 203 23.00 12.31 -15.44
N ALA A 204 21.96 11.54 -15.16
CA ALA A 204 21.17 11.60 -13.94
C ALA A 204 21.70 10.65 -12.85
N ARG A 205 22.59 9.70 -13.19
CA ARG A 205 23.11 8.76 -12.20
C ARG A 205 23.96 9.45 -11.14
N GLY A 206 23.90 8.92 -9.91
CA GLY A 206 24.71 9.38 -8.79
C GLY A 206 24.00 9.35 -7.45
N LEU A 207 24.57 10.11 -6.50
CA LEU A 207 24.05 10.24 -5.14
C LEU A 207 23.21 11.50 -5.03
N TYR A 208 21.92 11.30 -4.75
CA TYR A 208 20.96 12.35 -4.45
C TYR A 208 20.92 12.59 -2.95
N LEU A 209 21.48 13.71 -2.50
CA LEU A 209 21.47 14.07 -1.09
C LEU A 209 20.08 14.57 -0.71
N HIS A 210 19.39 13.81 0.14
CA HIS A 210 18.03 14.17 0.56
C HIS A 210 17.92 14.41 2.07
N GLY A 211 18.93 14.11 2.88
CA GLY A 211 18.86 14.35 4.32
C GLY A 211 20.19 14.57 4.98
N ILE A 212 20.17 15.34 6.07
CA ILE A 212 21.26 15.41 7.03
C ILE A 212 20.61 15.30 8.41
N ASN A 213 20.96 14.24 9.13
CA ASN A 213 20.38 13.90 10.43
C ASN A 213 21.42 14.03 11.52
N ARG A 214 21.03 14.45 12.71
CA ARG A 214 21.89 14.42 13.89
C ARG A 214 22.07 12.98 14.33
N ASN A 215 23.27 12.65 14.81
CA ASN A 215 23.57 11.38 15.45
C ASN A 215 23.09 11.43 16.91
N SER A 216 21.77 11.43 17.09
CA SER A 216 21.04 11.43 18.36
C SER A 216 20.00 10.30 18.38
N VAL A 217 19.48 10.00 19.58
CA VAL A 217 18.39 9.03 19.76
C VAL A 217 17.14 9.47 19.01
N GLU A 218 16.70 10.71 19.28
CA GLU A 218 15.55 11.32 18.60
C GLU A 218 15.94 11.87 17.23
N LEU A 219 14.95 11.92 16.34
CA LEU A 219 15.08 12.51 15.01
C LEU A 219 15.27 14.02 15.13
N ASP A 220 16.44 14.49 14.75
CA ASP A 220 16.71 15.89 14.43
C ASP A 220 17.34 15.94 13.04
N THR A 221 16.75 16.70 12.13
CA THR A 221 17.07 16.67 10.70
C THR A 221 17.04 18.06 10.11
N TRP A 222 17.93 18.33 9.16
CA TRP A 222 18.02 19.63 8.53
C TRP A 222 16.85 19.89 7.58
N ALA A 223 16.46 21.17 7.51
CA ALA A 223 15.58 21.69 6.48
C ALA A 223 16.11 21.35 5.09
N SER A 224 15.22 21.00 4.17
CA SER A 224 15.59 20.57 2.81
C SER A 224 16.33 21.66 2.02
N THR A 225 16.11 22.93 2.37
CA THR A 225 16.86 24.10 1.87
C THR A 225 18.36 24.02 2.20
N GLU A 226 18.71 23.70 3.45
CA GLU A 226 20.10 23.58 3.89
C GLU A 226 20.76 22.32 3.33
N VAL A 227 20.00 21.23 3.22
CA VAL A 227 20.46 19.99 2.57
C VAL A 227 20.84 20.25 1.11
N ALA A 228 20.05 21.03 0.37
CA ALA A 228 20.35 21.39 -1.02
C ALA A 228 21.67 22.19 -1.14
N LYS A 229 21.92 23.15 -0.24
CA LYS A 229 23.19 23.90 -0.22
C LYS A 229 24.40 23.00 -0.02
N VAL A 230 24.29 22.00 0.86
CA VAL A 230 25.36 21.01 1.06
C VAL A 230 25.55 20.15 -0.18
N ALA A 231 24.45 19.74 -0.83
CA ALA A 231 24.51 18.97 -2.05
C ALA A 231 25.30 19.72 -3.14
N GLU A 232 24.95 20.99 -3.37
CA GLU A 232 25.64 21.86 -4.32
C GLU A 232 27.12 22.05 -3.96
N TYR A 233 27.43 22.32 -2.69
CA TYR A 233 28.79 22.59 -2.25
C TYR A 233 29.74 21.40 -2.39
N PHE A 234 29.25 20.17 -2.15
CA PHE A 234 30.04 18.94 -2.27
C PHE A 234 29.85 18.22 -3.62
N GLY A 235 29.07 18.78 -4.54
CA GLY A 235 28.87 18.25 -5.89
C GLY A 235 27.90 17.08 -6.01
N PHE A 236 27.08 16.83 -4.97
CA PHE A 236 26.04 15.81 -5.01
C PHE A 236 24.84 16.24 -5.86
N LYS A 237 23.98 15.29 -6.24
CA LYS A 237 22.73 15.61 -6.93
C LYS A 237 21.75 16.25 -5.94
N VAL A 238 21.18 17.39 -6.32
CA VAL A 238 20.15 18.09 -5.55
C VAL A 238 18.80 17.41 -5.82
N VAL A 239 18.07 17.07 -4.77
CA VAL A 239 16.69 16.58 -4.88
C VAL A 239 15.74 17.75 -5.08
N GLN A 240 14.87 17.66 -6.08
CA GLN A 240 13.84 18.64 -6.33
C GLN A 240 12.89 18.74 -5.12
N ARG A 241 12.60 19.98 -4.73
CA ARG A 241 11.88 20.30 -3.49
C ARG A 241 10.85 21.40 -3.69
N PHE A 242 9.81 21.36 -2.88
CA PHE A 242 8.74 22.35 -2.80
C PHE A 242 8.47 22.65 -1.32
N GLU A 243 7.98 23.85 -1.03
CA GLU A 243 7.65 24.28 0.33
C GLU A 243 6.26 24.88 0.33
N PHE A 244 5.45 24.49 1.31
CA PHE A 244 4.06 24.90 1.44
C PHE A 244 3.77 25.39 2.84
N ASN A 245 2.76 26.26 2.96
CA ASN A 245 2.32 26.74 4.26
C ASN A 245 1.37 25.75 4.94
N SER A 246 0.73 24.86 4.16
CA SER A 246 -0.28 23.93 4.63
C SER A 246 -0.16 22.54 3.99
N ALA A 247 -0.62 21.50 4.69
CA ALA A 247 -0.67 20.14 4.14
C ALA A 247 -1.58 20.02 2.90
N PRO A 248 -2.76 20.69 2.83
CA PRO A 248 -3.61 20.69 1.65
C PRO A 248 -2.92 21.23 0.38
N GLU A 249 -2.12 22.29 0.47
CA GLU A 249 -1.35 22.79 -0.69
C GLU A 249 -0.37 21.74 -1.23
N GLY A 250 0.33 21.04 -0.33
CA GLY A 250 1.22 19.94 -0.73
C GLY A 250 0.48 18.76 -1.33
N ARG A 251 -0.74 18.48 -0.84
CA ARG A 251 -1.65 17.48 -1.40
C ARG A 251 -2.11 17.85 -2.80
N GLU A 252 -2.47 19.11 -3.04
CA GLU A 252 -2.90 19.59 -4.36
C GLU A 252 -1.82 19.37 -5.43
N LEU A 253 -0.55 19.70 -5.13
CA LEU A 253 0.55 19.40 -6.07
C LEU A 253 0.70 17.87 -6.27
N ALA A 254 0.62 17.09 -5.20
CA ALA A 254 0.73 15.64 -5.31
C ALA A 254 -0.42 15.02 -6.13
N ASP A 255 -1.63 15.54 -6.02
CA ASP A 255 -2.81 15.12 -6.78
C ASP A 255 -2.74 15.59 -8.25
N SER A 256 -2.20 16.78 -8.52
CA SER A 256 -1.91 17.24 -9.89
C SER A 256 -0.94 16.30 -10.60
N VAL A 257 0.19 15.96 -9.96
CA VAL A 257 1.17 15.03 -10.53
C VAL A 257 0.60 13.62 -10.67
N ARG A 258 -0.33 13.19 -9.80
CA ARG A 258 -1.05 11.92 -9.98
C ARG A 258 -1.88 11.94 -11.27
N LYS A 259 -2.55 13.04 -11.55
CA LYS A 259 -3.38 13.22 -12.76
C LYS A 259 -2.55 13.30 -14.02
N ASP A 260 -1.43 14.01 -13.96
CA ASP A 260 -0.54 14.22 -15.12
C ASP A 260 0.42 13.03 -15.35
N GLU A 261 0.48 12.09 -14.41
CA GLU A 261 1.38 10.91 -14.34
C GLU A 261 2.88 11.24 -14.39
N MET A 262 3.22 12.53 -14.49
CA MET A 262 4.57 13.05 -14.62
C MET A 262 4.72 14.36 -13.86
N LEU A 263 5.90 14.57 -13.29
CA LEU A 263 6.36 15.85 -12.81
C LEU A 263 7.35 16.42 -13.83
N GLU A 264 7.01 17.53 -14.48
CA GLU A 264 7.89 18.21 -15.46
C GLU A 264 8.41 17.26 -16.56
N GLY A 265 7.55 16.36 -17.04
CA GLY A 265 7.88 15.37 -18.07
C GLY A 265 8.70 14.17 -17.58
N ARG A 266 8.87 14.00 -16.26
CA ARG A 266 9.53 12.87 -15.63
C ARG A 266 8.54 12.06 -14.78
N ILE A 267 8.51 10.74 -14.98
CA ILE A 267 7.82 9.83 -14.07
C ILE A 267 8.59 9.78 -12.75
N ILE A 268 7.89 9.95 -11.63
CA ILE A 268 8.47 9.87 -10.28
C ILE A 268 7.77 8.78 -9.46
N GLU A 269 8.46 8.24 -8.46
CA GLU A 269 7.84 7.26 -7.54
C GLU A 269 6.76 7.93 -6.70
N GLY A 270 6.97 9.21 -6.39
CA GLY A 270 6.15 9.99 -5.49
C GLY A 270 6.94 11.06 -4.76
N PHE A 271 6.42 11.45 -3.61
CA PHE A 271 6.99 12.48 -2.75
C PHE A 271 7.23 11.97 -1.32
N VAL A 272 8.20 12.57 -0.64
CA VAL A 272 8.32 12.53 0.83
C VAL A 272 8.01 13.91 1.37
N MET A 273 6.98 13.99 2.21
CA MET A 273 6.60 15.20 2.94
C MET A 273 7.28 15.21 4.30
N ARG A 274 7.78 16.38 4.71
CA ARG A 274 8.38 16.64 6.02
C ARG A 274 7.67 17.83 6.64
N CYS A 275 7.30 17.69 7.91
CA CYS A 275 6.65 18.72 8.70
C CYS A 275 7.00 18.49 10.19
N LYS A 276 6.28 19.14 11.10
CA LYS A 276 6.45 18.96 12.54
C LYS A 276 5.14 18.57 13.22
N LEU A 277 5.22 17.84 14.33
CA LEU A 277 4.05 17.55 15.16
C LEU A 277 3.56 18.81 15.87
N ASN A 278 2.24 18.96 16.01
CA ASN A 278 1.64 20.12 16.69
C ASN A 278 2.07 20.21 18.16
N GLY A 279 2.42 21.42 18.58
CA GLY A 279 2.87 21.70 19.95
C GLY A 279 4.31 21.24 20.25
N THR A 280 5.06 20.74 19.26
CA THR A 280 6.45 20.31 19.42
C THR A 280 7.31 20.73 18.23
N ASP A 281 8.63 20.60 18.34
CA ASP A 281 9.57 20.71 17.22
C ASP A 281 9.94 19.34 16.62
N GLU A 282 9.21 18.28 16.98
CA GLU A 282 9.52 16.91 16.55
C GLU A 282 9.25 16.74 15.05
N PRO A 283 10.26 16.35 14.25
CA PRO A 283 10.07 16.16 12.82
C PRO A 283 9.15 14.97 12.53
N TYR A 284 8.15 15.20 11.70
CA TYR A 284 7.24 14.20 11.20
C TYR A 284 7.39 14.03 9.69
N MET A 285 7.34 12.80 9.21
CA MET A 285 7.48 12.48 7.79
C MET A 285 6.46 11.46 7.34
N PHE A 286 5.98 11.61 6.12
CA PHE A 286 5.16 10.63 5.42
C PHE A 286 5.47 10.66 3.92
N LYS A 287 5.05 9.64 3.19
CA LYS A 287 5.27 9.55 1.75
C LYS A 287 3.96 9.43 0.99
N ILE A 288 3.96 9.93 -0.23
CA ILE A 288 2.86 9.81 -1.19
C ILE A 288 3.45 9.08 -2.38
N LYS A 289 3.03 7.84 -2.63
CA LYS A 289 3.48 7.07 -3.80
C LYS A 289 2.41 7.05 -4.89
N TYR A 290 2.86 7.04 -6.13
CA TYR A 290 1.95 6.89 -7.28
C TYR A 290 1.73 5.44 -7.64
N ASP A 291 0.48 5.14 -7.97
CA ASP A 291 0.06 3.82 -8.37
C ASP A 291 0.56 3.50 -9.78
N ILE A 292 0.23 4.39 -10.70
CA ILE A 292 0.53 4.25 -12.11
C ILE A 292 1.51 5.34 -12.55
N PRO A 293 2.53 5.00 -13.37
CA PRO A 293 2.92 3.65 -13.78
C PRO A 293 3.83 2.92 -12.76
N TYR A 294 4.19 3.57 -11.64
CA TYR A 294 5.22 3.07 -10.72
C TYR A 294 4.90 1.72 -10.03
N LEU A 295 3.78 1.60 -9.30
CA LEU A 295 3.41 0.36 -8.62
C LEU A 295 3.09 -0.76 -9.62
N MET A 296 2.54 -0.44 -10.79
CA MET A 296 2.38 -1.40 -11.89
C MET A 296 3.72 -1.96 -12.36
N PHE A 297 4.73 -1.12 -12.62
CA PHE A 297 6.07 -1.59 -13.00
C PHE A 297 6.74 -2.40 -11.89
N ARG A 298 6.49 -2.03 -10.63
CA ARG A 298 6.93 -2.83 -9.48
C ARG A 298 6.28 -4.20 -9.47
N GLU A 299 4.97 -4.29 -9.74
CA GLU A 299 4.26 -5.56 -9.87
C GLU A 299 4.87 -6.41 -11.00
N TRP A 300 5.13 -5.83 -12.16
CA TRP A 300 5.74 -6.55 -13.28
C TRP A 300 7.09 -7.16 -12.94
N ARG A 301 7.94 -6.42 -12.21
CA ARG A 301 9.21 -6.95 -11.70
C ARG A 301 9.00 -8.14 -10.76
N VAL A 302 8.02 -8.08 -9.88
CA VAL A 302 7.68 -9.18 -8.96
C VAL A 302 7.16 -10.39 -9.73
N VAL A 303 6.23 -10.18 -10.67
CA VAL A 303 5.64 -11.21 -11.52
C VAL A 303 6.71 -11.93 -12.33
N THR A 304 7.63 -11.20 -12.98
CA THR A 304 8.72 -11.81 -13.74
C THR A 304 9.65 -12.64 -12.85
N ASN A 305 9.99 -12.16 -11.65
CA ASN A 305 10.76 -12.94 -10.68
C ASN A 305 10.04 -14.22 -10.22
N CYS A 306 8.71 -14.14 -10.01
CA CYS A 306 7.89 -15.31 -9.69
C CYS A 306 7.87 -16.32 -10.84
N ILE A 307 7.67 -15.87 -12.08
CA ILE A 307 7.70 -16.72 -13.28
C ILE A 307 9.07 -17.41 -13.40
N LEU A 308 10.18 -16.66 -13.31
CA LEU A 308 11.53 -17.22 -13.37
C LEU A 308 11.81 -18.22 -12.23
N SER A 309 11.12 -18.10 -11.11
CA SER A 309 11.30 -18.98 -9.94
C SER A 309 10.24 -20.08 -9.85
N ASN A 310 9.36 -20.19 -10.85
CA ASN A 310 8.20 -21.09 -10.85
C ASN A 310 7.33 -20.97 -9.58
N LYS A 311 7.12 -19.73 -9.12
CA LYS A 311 6.29 -19.39 -7.96
C LYS A 311 4.97 -18.77 -8.40
N PRO A 312 3.87 -18.94 -7.63
CA PRO A 312 2.63 -18.23 -7.91
C PRO A 312 2.83 -16.72 -7.79
N PHE A 313 2.03 -15.96 -8.53
CA PHE A 313 1.98 -14.50 -8.48
C PHE A 313 0.54 -14.02 -8.59
N ARG A 314 0.32 -12.77 -8.20
CA ARG A 314 -0.97 -12.09 -8.28
C ARG A 314 -0.85 -10.90 -9.21
N THR A 315 -1.99 -10.44 -9.74
CA THR A 315 -2.05 -9.31 -10.66
C THR A 315 -3.10 -8.33 -10.16
N SER A 316 -2.68 -7.14 -9.74
CA SER A 316 -3.59 -6.06 -9.35
C SER A 316 -3.96 -5.17 -10.54
N TYR A 317 -3.11 -5.11 -11.59
CA TYR A 317 -3.38 -4.29 -12.79
C TYR A 317 -3.82 -5.17 -13.98
N PRO A 318 -4.85 -4.78 -14.75
CA PRO A 318 -5.32 -5.54 -15.92
C PRO A 318 -4.21 -5.87 -16.92
N LEU A 319 -3.34 -4.89 -17.21
CA LEU A 319 -2.24 -5.04 -18.15
C LEU A 319 -1.17 -6.05 -17.67
N THR A 320 -1.08 -6.31 -16.37
CA THR A 320 -0.15 -7.31 -15.83
C THR A 320 -0.47 -8.72 -16.33
N LYS A 321 -1.75 -9.05 -16.59
CA LYS A 321 -2.10 -10.36 -17.15
C LYS A 321 -1.49 -10.57 -18.54
N ASN A 322 -1.60 -9.55 -19.40
CA ASN A 322 -1.01 -9.53 -20.73
C ASN A 322 0.52 -9.59 -20.67
N TYR A 323 1.11 -8.77 -19.78
CA TYR A 323 2.55 -8.78 -19.52
C TYR A 323 3.04 -10.17 -19.07
N ALA A 324 2.36 -10.80 -18.11
CA ALA A 324 2.74 -12.10 -17.58
C ALA A 324 2.66 -13.21 -18.64
N ALA A 325 1.64 -13.19 -19.50
CA ALA A 325 1.51 -14.12 -20.62
C ALA A 325 2.67 -13.96 -21.61
N TRP A 326 2.97 -12.70 -21.99
CA TRP A 326 4.07 -12.38 -22.87
C TRP A 326 5.43 -12.78 -22.29
N VAL A 327 5.71 -12.46 -21.02
CA VAL A 327 6.96 -12.83 -20.33
C VAL A 327 7.14 -14.35 -20.29
N LYS A 328 6.08 -15.12 -20.00
CA LYS A 328 6.14 -16.59 -20.03
C LYS A 328 6.54 -17.13 -21.41
N GLN A 329 6.04 -16.51 -22.48
CA GLN A 329 6.43 -16.87 -23.84
C GLN A 329 7.90 -16.50 -24.13
N GLN A 330 8.31 -15.28 -23.77
CA GLN A 330 9.69 -14.82 -23.99
C GLN A 330 10.73 -15.66 -23.23
N ILE A 331 10.44 -16.07 -22.00
CA ILE A 331 11.34 -16.93 -21.22
C ILE A 331 11.48 -18.31 -21.89
N ARG A 332 10.43 -18.83 -22.53
CA ARG A 332 10.48 -20.11 -23.26
C ARG A 332 11.28 -20.01 -24.55
N THR A 333 11.15 -18.92 -25.28
CA THR A 333 11.82 -18.74 -26.59
C THR A 333 13.25 -18.23 -26.45
N ASN A 334 13.48 -17.29 -25.54
CA ASN A 334 14.74 -16.55 -25.37
C ASN A 334 15.15 -16.50 -23.88
N PRO A 335 15.45 -17.64 -23.23
CA PRO A 335 15.75 -17.67 -21.79
C PRO A 335 17.00 -16.86 -21.40
N ALA A 336 17.96 -16.69 -22.32
CA ALA A 336 19.18 -15.93 -22.09
C ALA A 336 18.93 -14.45 -21.77
N ASP A 337 17.86 -13.87 -22.32
CA ASP A 337 17.48 -12.47 -22.12
C ASP A 337 17.14 -12.16 -20.65
N PHE A 338 16.79 -13.18 -19.87
CA PHE A 338 16.38 -13.04 -18.47
C PHE A 338 17.47 -13.48 -17.48
N ALA A 339 18.67 -13.85 -17.96
CA ALA A 339 19.74 -14.41 -17.12
C ALA A 339 20.18 -13.44 -16.01
N SER A 340 20.18 -12.13 -16.29
CA SER A 340 20.56 -11.08 -15.35
C SER A 340 19.40 -10.57 -14.48
N PHE A 341 18.15 -10.96 -14.75
CA PHE A 341 16.96 -10.39 -14.12
C PHE A 341 16.98 -10.49 -12.59
N ARG A 342 17.44 -11.64 -12.07
CA ARG A 342 17.58 -11.90 -10.63
C ARG A 342 18.67 -11.06 -9.96
N ASN A 343 19.62 -10.54 -10.72
CA ASN A 343 20.66 -9.63 -10.26
C ASN A 343 20.25 -8.16 -10.43
N GLN A 344 18.94 -7.89 -10.48
CA GLN A 344 18.36 -6.55 -10.65
C GLN A 344 18.83 -5.83 -11.94
N LYS A 345 18.80 -6.55 -13.07
CA LYS A 345 19.20 -6.05 -14.40
C LYS A 345 18.28 -6.54 -15.52
N GLY A 346 17.99 -5.69 -16.50
CA GLY A 346 17.12 -6.01 -17.64
C GLY A 346 15.63 -5.77 -17.39
N HIS A 347 15.27 -5.09 -16.29
CA HIS A 347 13.88 -4.73 -16.02
C HIS A 347 13.36 -3.69 -17.01
N PHE A 348 14.22 -2.73 -17.38
CA PHE A 348 13.88 -1.70 -18.37
C PHE A 348 13.75 -2.30 -19.77
N ASP A 349 14.69 -3.17 -20.17
CA ASP A 349 14.66 -3.83 -21.48
C ASP A 349 13.40 -4.68 -21.65
N VAL A 350 13.08 -5.54 -20.67
CA VAL A 350 11.88 -6.38 -20.70
C VAL A 350 10.61 -5.53 -20.79
N ARG A 351 10.56 -4.40 -20.07
CA ARG A 351 9.44 -3.46 -20.16
C ARG A 351 9.32 -2.83 -21.53
N LYS A 352 10.42 -2.29 -22.06
CA LYS A 352 10.46 -1.65 -23.37
C LYS A 352 10.02 -2.62 -24.47
N ARG A 353 10.52 -3.86 -24.45
CA ARG A 353 10.13 -4.91 -25.39
C ARG A 353 8.66 -5.29 -25.27
N PHE A 354 8.13 -5.34 -24.05
CA PHE A 354 6.69 -5.56 -23.87
C PHE A 354 5.88 -4.40 -24.46
N PHE A 355 6.30 -3.15 -24.25
CA PHE A 355 5.64 -1.99 -24.86
C PHE A 355 5.67 -2.05 -26.39
N GLU A 356 6.83 -2.37 -26.98
CA GLU A 356 6.96 -2.54 -28.43
C GLU A 356 6.07 -3.66 -28.96
N PHE A 357 6.04 -4.80 -28.27
CA PHE A 357 5.13 -5.90 -28.60
C PHE A 357 3.66 -5.46 -28.52
N TYR A 358 3.27 -4.79 -27.45
CA TYR A 358 1.90 -4.33 -27.25
C TYR A 358 1.47 -3.32 -28.32
N LYS A 359 2.38 -2.41 -28.70
CA LYS A 359 2.16 -1.45 -29.80
C LYS A 359 1.93 -2.14 -31.14
N GLN A 360 2.73 -3.16 -31.45
CA GLN A 360 2.62 -3.91 -32.71
C GLN A 360 1.31 -4.70 -32.84
N HIS A 361 0.61 -4.96 -31.73
CA HIS A 361 -0.66 -5.70 -31.71
C HIS A 361 -1.88 -4.78 -31.71
N GLY A 362 -1.72 -3.53 -32.17
CA GLY A 362 -2.84 -2.62 -32.47
C GLY A 362 -3.19 -1.60 -31.39
N ALA A 363 -2.36 -1.46 -30.35
CA ALA A 363 -2.49 -0.38 -29.37
C ALA A 363 -1.53 0.78 -29.72
N SER A 364 -2.01 2.01 -29.81
CA SER A 364 -1.13 3.18 -29.88
C SER A 364 -0.44 3.44 -28.52
N GLU A 365 0.67 4.19 -28.53
CA GLU A 365 1.32 4.63 -27.28
C GLU A 365 0.37 5.49 -26.43
N GLU A 366 -0.44 6.30 -27.10
CA GLU A 366 -1.50 7.10 -26.48
C GLU A 366 -2.63 6.21 -25.94
N GLU A 367 -3.09 5.16 -26.64
CA GLU A 367 -4.05 4.17 -26.10
C GLU A 367 -3.48 3.31 -24.99
N PHE A 368 -2.17 3.09 -24.96
CA PHE A 368 -1.47 2.38 -23.90
C PHE A 368 -1.44 3.23 -22.62
N TYR A 369 -0.98 4.48 -22.73
CA TYR A 369 -1.02 5.43 -21.61
C TYR A 369 -2.45 5.83 -21.26
N ASN A 370 -3.39 5.86 -22.21
CA ASN A 370 -4.82 6.09 -21.96
C ASN A 370 -5.50 4.87 -21.34
N GLN A 371 -5.14 3.63 -21.69
CA GLN A 371 -5.61 2.45 -20.96
C GLN A 371 -5.02 2.45 -19.56
N ILE A 372 -3.74 2.82 -19.40
CA ILE A 372 -3.09 2.95 -18.10
C ILE A 372 -3.75 4.05 -17.26
N SER A 373 -4.03 5.23 -17.82
CA SER A 373 -4.67 6.36 -17.15
C SER A 373 -6.17 6.18 -16.95
N GLN A 374 -6.86 5.44 -17.83
CA GLN A 374 -8.26 5.00 -17.64
C GLN A 374 -8.36 3.83 -16.65
N ILE A 375 -7.32 3.00 -16.50
CA ILE A 375 -7.21 2.00 -15.43
C ILE A 375 -6.89 2.69 -14.09
N SER A 376 -6.23 3.85 -14.10
CA SER A 376 -6.17 4.80 -12.98
C SER A 376 -7.50 5.50 -12.67
N GLY A 377 -8.56 5.23 -13.46
CA GLY A 377 -9.87 5.89 -13.36
C GLY A 377 -11.08 4.95 -13.34
N GLY A 378 -10.89 3.64 -13.19
CA GLY A 378 -11.99 2.69 -12.99
C GLY A 378 -12.02 2.21 -11.55
N THR A 379 -12.71 2.93 -10.66
CA THR A 379 -12.98 2.46 -9.29
C THR A 379 -13.47 1.01 -9.34
N LYS A 380 -12.71 0.07 -8.77
CA LYS A 380 -13.24 -1.28 -8.52
C LYS A 380 -14.24 -1.16 -7.38
N VAL A 381 -15.47 -1.60 -7.60
CA VAL A 381 -16.55 -1.48 -6.62
C VAL A 381 -17.07 -2.86 -6.26
N LEU A 382 -16.99 -3.19 -4.98
CA LEU A 382 -17.62 -4.37 -4.39
C LEU A 382 -18.96 -3.96 -3.80
N LEU A 383 -20.05 -4.50 -4.34
CA LEU A 383 -21.37 -4.40 -3.72
C LEU A 383 -21.56 -5.57 -2.77
N MET A 384 -21.71 -5.28 -1.48
CA MET A 384 -21.82 -6.27 -0.42
C MET A 384 -23.20 -6.19 0.25
N PRO A 385 -24.13 -7.10 -0.09
CA PRO A 385 -25.38 -7.23 0.65
C PRO A 385 -25.13 -7.53 2.13
N VAL A 386 -25.82 -6.82 3.01
CA VAL A 386 -25.87 -7.05 4.45
C VAL A 386 -27.35 -7.20 4.82
N ALA A 387 -27.81 -8.45 4.89
CA ALA A 387 -29.23 -8.81 4.97
C ALA A 387 -29.44 -10.17 5.63
N SER A 388 -30.66 -10.45 6.10
CA SER A 388 -31.06 -11.80 6.49
C SER A 388 -31.64 -12.58 5.30
N ILE A 389 -31.87 -13.88 5.48
CA ILE A 389 -32.49 -14.73 4.46
C ILE A 389 -33.93 -14.25 4.20
N GLY A 390 -34.32 -14.17 2.93
CA GLY A 390 -35.67 -13.78 2.52
C GLY A 390 -35.88 -12.27 2.32
N CYS A 391 -34.88 -11.42 2.58
CA CYS A 391 -34.96 -9.96 2.37
C CYS A 391 -34.98 -9.51 0.89
N GLY A 392 -34.89 -10.43 -0.07
CA GLY A 392 -34.84 -10.09 -1.51
C GLY A 392 -33.46 -9.76 -2.07
N LYS A 393 -32.37 -9.96 -1.29
CA LYS A 393 -30.99 -9.63 -1.68
C LYS A 393 -30.61 -10.13 -3.07
N THR A 394 -30.92 -11.39 -3.38
CA THR A 394 -30.48 -12.05 -4.61
C THR A 394 -31.28 -11.54 -5.79
N THR A 395 -32.55 -11.20 -5.58
CA THR A 395 -33.37 -10.56 -6.61
C THR A 395 -32.84 -9.18 -6.96
N ILE A 396 -32.49 -8.36 -5.98
CA ILE A 396 -31.86 -7.06 -6.24
C ILE A 396 -30.49 -7.26 -6.90
N SER A 397 -29.68 -8.19 -6.42
CA SER A 397 -28.34 -8.46 -6.99
C SER A 397 -28.42 -8.89 -8.46
N MET A 398 -29.38 -9.76 -8.81
CA MET A 398 -29.64 -10.18 -10.18
C MET A 398 -30.16 -9.05 -11.06
N ALA A 399 -31.09 -8.24 -10.55
CA ALA A 399 -31.63 -7.10 -11.29
C ALA A 399 -30.53 -6.06 -11.56
N LEU A 400 -29.68 -5.74 -10.57
CA LEU A 400 -28.53 -4.84 -10.74
C LEU A 400 -27.51 -5.40 -11.74
N SER A 401 -27.21 -6.70 -11.67
CA SER A 401 -26.34 -7.37 -12.64
C SER A 401 -26.91 -7.28 -14.06
N ARG A 402 -28.23 -7.46 -14.22
CA ARG A 402 -28.92 -7.34 -15.51
C ARG A 402 -28.92 -5.92 -16.05
N LEU A 403 -29.15 -4.92 -15.20
CA LEU A 403 -29.20 -3.50 -15.57
C LEU A 403 -27.83 -2.97 -16.01
N PHE A 404 -26.79 -3.28 -15.24
CA PHE A 404 -25.49 -2.61 -15.38
C PHE A 404 -24.35 -3.54 -15.82
N GLY A 405 -24.62 -4.83 -16.01
CA GLY A 405 -23.59 -5.81 -16.36
C GLY A 405 -22.60 -6.10 -15.22
N PHE A 406 -23.02 -5.92 -13.96
CA PHE A 406 -22.16 -6.22 -12.81
C PHE A 406 -21.87 -7.72 -12.73
N GLY A 407 -20.64 -8.07 -12.35
CA GLY A 407 -20.31 -9.45 -11.97
C GLY A 407 -21.15 -9.87 -10.76
N HIS A 408 -21.66 -11.09 -10.74
CA HIS A 408 -22.56 -11.57 -9.67
C HIS A 408 -22.10 -12.94 -9.17
N ILE A 409 -21.59 -12.99 -7.94
CA ILE A 409 -21.04 -14.20 -7.35
C ILE A 409 -21.86 -14.60 -6.13
N GLN A 410 -22.51 -15.75 -6.17
CA GLN A 410 -23.33 -16.28 -5.08
C GLN A 410 -22.56 -17.26 -4.19
N SER A 411 -22.70 -17.12 -2.87
CA SER A 411 -22.00 -18.01 -1.92
C SER A 411 -22.46 -19.45 -2.01
N ASP A 412 -23.71 -19.66 -2.42
CA ASP A 412 -24.36 -20.98 -2.45
C ASP A 412 -23.66 -21.95 -3.43
N ASN A 413 -23.03 -21.41 -4.48
CA ASN A 413 -22.23 -22.17 -5.47
C ASN A 413 -20.96 -22.83 -4.89
N THR A 414 -20.58 -22.46 -3.65
CA THR A 414 -19.38 -22.96 -2.95
C THR A 414 -19.69 -23.81 -1.73
N VAL A 415 -20.97 -23.96 -1.36
CA VAL A 415 -21.42 -24.71 -0.18
C VAL A 415 -21.08 -26.20 -0.34
N GLY A 416 -20.71 -26.87 0.76
CA GLY A 416 -20.31 -28.29 0.77
C GLY A 416 -18.86 -28.57 0.36
N LYS A 417 -18.12 -27.59 -0.17
CA LYS A 417 -16.69 -27.73 -0.51
C LYS A 417 -15.79 -27.40 0.68
N LYS A 418 -14.66 -28.12 0.81
CA LYS A 418 -13.60 -27.78 1.78
C LYS A 418 -13.11 -26.36 1.49
N ASN A 419 -13.10 -25.49 2.51
CA ASN A 419 -12.74 -24.07 2.39
C ASN A 419 -13.71 -23.21 1.51
N SER A 420 -15.02 -23.48 1.58
CA SER A 420 -16.06 -22.72 0.84
C SER A 420 -15.91 -21.19 0.93
N ARG A 421 -15.58 -20.66 2.11
CA ARG A 421 -15.35 -19.21 2.30
C ARG A 421 -14.19 -18.67 1.46
N GLY A 422 -13.05 -19.37 1.45
CA GLY A 422 -11.90 -18.96 0.65
C GLY A 422 -12.21 -19.01 -0.84
N LEU A 423 -12.88 -20.08 -1.29
CA LEU A 423 -13.32 -20.22 -2.68
C LEU A 423 -14.28 -19.11 -3.11
N PHE A 424 -15.18 -18.68 -2.22
CA PHE A 424 -16.07 -17.56 -2.50
C PHE A 424 -15.31 -16.24 -2.67
N HIS A 425 -14.30 -15.97 -1.84
CA HIS A 425 -13.48 -14.76 -1.98
C HIS A 425 -12.63 -14.81 -3.25
N GLU A 426 -12.03 -15.95 -3.57
CA GLU A 426 -11.27 -16.16 -4.81
C GLU A 426 -12.13 -15.93 -6.04
N ALA A 427 -13.36 -16.47 -6.08
CA ALA A 427 -14.29 -16.26 -7.18
C ALA A 427 -14.64 -14.78 -7.40
N ILE A 428 -14.81 -14.00 -6.32
CA ILE A 428 -15.04 -12.54 -6.42
C ILE A 428 -13.82 -11.83 -7.01
N LEU A 429 -12.62 -12.18 -6.55
CA LEU A 429 -11.37 -11.60 -7.04
C LEU A 429 -11.12 -11.94 -8.51
N ASP A 430 -11.43 -13.17 -8.92
CA ASP A 430 -11.32 -13.62 -10.29
C ASP A 430 -12.29 -12.86 -11.21
N GLU A 431 -13.53 -12.61 -10.75
CA GLU A 431 -14.57 -11.86 -11.47
C GLU A 431 -14.16 -10.40 -11.74
N PHE A 432 -13.51 -9.73 -10.78
CA PHE A 432 -12.91 -8.40 -10.97
C PHE A 432 -11.85 -8.36 -12.09
N GLY A 433 -11.38 -9.53 -12.52
CA GLY A 433 -10.53 -9.71 -13.67
C GLY A 433 -11.17 -9.37 -15.01
N GLY A 434 -12.50 -9.33 -15.09
CA GLY A 434 -13.28 -9.00 -16.29
C GLY A 434 -14.25 -7.83 -16.12
N THR A 435 -14.64 -7.47 -14.90
CA THR A 435 -15.61 -6.39 -14.61
C THR A 435 -15.08 -5.42 -13.54
N SER A 436 -15.64 -4.21 -13.48
CA SER A 436 -15.27 -3.21 -12.46
C SER A 436 -16.21 -3.18 -11.25
N PHE A 437 -17.44 -3.66 -11.40
CA PHE A 437 -18.41 -3.81 -10.33
C PHE A 437 -18.71 -5.29 -10.13
N VAL A 438 -18.58 -5.77 -8.89
CA VAL A 438 -18.91 -7.15 -8.52
C VAL A 438 -19.80 -7.16 -7.30
N ILE A 439 -20.87 -7.96 -7.35
CA ILE A 439 -21.79 -8.20 -6.25
C ILE A 439 -21.41 -9.50 -5.55
N ALA A 440 -21.05 -9.40 -4.27
CA ALA A 440 -20.77 -10.54 -3.41
C ALA A 440 -22.05 -11.03 -2.74
N ASP A 441 -22.86 -11.79 -3.46
CA ASP A 441 -24.18 -12.28 -3.09
C ASP A 441 -24.10 -13.35 -1.97
N ARG A 442 -23.87 -12.85 -0.76
CA ARG A 442 -23.97 -13.54 0.54
C ARG A 442 -24.74 -12.65 1.53
N THR A 443 -25.30 -13.22 2.59
CA THR A 443 -26.08 -12.45 3.58
C THR A 443 -25.23 -11.45 4.35
N ASN A 444 -23.97 -11.79 4.67
CA ASN A 444 -23.04 -10.96 5.46
C ASN A 444 -23.65 -10.34 6.75
N HIS A 445 -24.65 -11.02 7.32
CA HIS A 445 -25.44 -10.58 8.47
C HIS A 445 -24.64 -10.56 9.78
N ILE A 446 -23.48 -11.24 9.84
CA ILE A 446 -22.60 -11.22 11.01
C ILE A 446 -21.30 -10.47 10.70
N SER A 447 -20.80 -9.74 11.70
CA SER A 447 -19.60 -8.90 11.63
C SER A 447 -18.36 -9.64 11.13
N PHE A 448 -18.15 -10.88 11.59
CA PHE A 448 -17.02 -11.69 11.15
C PHE A 448 -17.03 -12.00 9.64
N GLN A 449 -18.21 -12.17 9.03
CA GLN A 449 -18.30 -12.41 7.58
C GLN A 449 -17.92 -11.16 6.81
N ARG A 450 -18.42 -10.00 7.24
CA ARG A 450 -18.06 -8.69 6.67
C ARG A 450 -16.55 -8.47 6.75
N LYS A 451 -15.99 -8.57 7.96
CA LYS A 451 -14.53 -8.44 8.19
C LYS A 451 -13.72 -9.37 7.30
N SER A 452 -14.11 -10.65 7.24
CA SER A 452 -13.37 -11.66 6.48
C SER A 452 -13.38 -11.38 4.99
N LEU A 453 -14.50 -10.92 4.44
CA LEU A 453 -14.63 -10.58 3.03
C LEU A 453 -13.91 -9.27 2.71
N THR A 454 -14.22 -8.19 3.43
CA THR A 454 -13.62 -6.87 3.19
C THR A 454 -12.11 -6.89 3.32
N SER A 455 -11.56 -7.59 4.33
CA SER A 455 -10.12 -7.75 4.49
C SER A 455 -9.48 -8.54 3.34
N ALA A 456 -10.14 -9.60 2.86
CA ALA A 456 -9.62 -10.39 1.75
C ALA A 456 -9.58 -9.58 0.46
N ILE A 457 -10.64 -8.83 0.17
CA ILE A 457 -10.72 -7.98 -1.03
C ILE A 457 -9.71 -6.84 -0.95
N GLN A 458 -9.64 -6.09 0.15
CA GLN A 458 -8.67 -4.99 0.29
C GLN A 458 -7.21 -5.46 0.33
N THR A 459 -6.94 -6.71 0.71
CA THR A 459 -5.58 -7.26 0.66
C THR A 459 -5.09 -7.41 -0.79
N GLU A 460 -5.97 -7.77 -1.71
CA GLU A 460 -5.61 -8.00 -3.12
C GLU A 460 -5.89 -6.78 -4.02
N LEU A 461 -6.93 -6.02 -3.69
CA LEU A 461 -7.43 -4.86 -4.39
C LEU A 461 -7.51 -3.67 -3.41
N VAL A 462 -6.36 -3.08 -3.12
CA VAL A 462 -6.18 -2.01 -2.11
C VAL A 462 -7.06 -0.79 -2.36
N ASN A 463 -7.38 -0.52 -3.63
CA ASN A 463 -8.21 0.62 -4.06
C ASN A 463 -9.67 0.23 -4.37
N CYS A 464 -10.11 -0.97 -4.00
CA CYS A 464 -11.50 -1.37 -4.18
C CYS A 464 -12.39 -0.61 -3.19
N GLN A 465 -13.36 0.14 -3.71
CA GLN A 465 -14.43 0.71 -2.90
C GLN A 465 -15.44 -0.39 -2.56
N ILE A 466 -15.86 -0.43 -1.30
CA ILE A 466 -16.81 -1.41 -0.79
C ILE A 466 -18.08 -0.67 -0.40
N VAL A 467 -19.18 -0.95 -1.09
CA VAL A 467 -20.49 -0.37 -0.82
C VAL A 467 -21.39 -1.44 -0.21
N ALA A 468 -21.86 -1.20 1.01
CA ALA A 468 -22.82 -2.10 1.65
C ALA A 468 -24.24 -1.81 1.14
N LEU A 469 -24.92 -2.85 0.63
CA LEU A 469 -26.37 -2.82 0.43
C LEU A 469 -27.01 -3.30 1.74
N TYR A 470 -27.38 -2.36 2.60
CA TYR A 470 -27.72 -2.64 3.99
C TYR A 470 -29.24 -2.68 4.18
N TRP A 471 -29.78 -3.88 4.36
CA TRP A 471 -31.17 -4.04 4.79
C TRP A 471 -31.26 -3.78 6.29
N ALA A 472 -31.77 -2.60 6.67
CA ALA A 472 -31.83 -2.19 8.06
C ALA A 472 -32.70 -3.16 8.89
N HIS A 473 -32.14 -3.64 10.00
CA HIS A 473 -32.80 -4.56 10.93
C HIS A 473 -32.91 -3.89 12.30
N ASP A 474 -34.00 -3.15 12.51
CA ASP A 474 -34.30 -2.56 13.82
C ASP A 474 -34.78 -3.60 14.82
N LYS A 475 -34.26 -3.54 16.05
CA LYS A 475 -34.61 -4.48 17.12
C LYS A 475 -36.11 -4.55 17.39
N SER A 476 -36.84 -3.46 17.21
CA SER A 476 -38.30 -3.38 17.37
C SER A 476 -39.09 -4.06 16.25
N MET A 477 -38.46 -4.31 15.09
CA MET A 477 -39.11 -4.79 13.86
C MET A 477 -38.72 -6.23 13.49
N MET A 478 -37.89 -6.89 14.31
CA MET A 478 -37.34 -8.23 14.03
C MET A 478 -38.42 -9.29 13.76
N GLN A 479 -39.54 -9.25 14.49
CA GLN A 479 -40.64 -10.18 14.27
C GLN A 479 -41.34 -9.91 12.93
N SER A 480 -41.65 -8.64 12.63
CA SER A 480 -42.27 -8.26 11.36
C SER A 480 -41.37 -8.57 10.16
N ILE A 481 -40.06 -8.40 10.29
CA ILE A 481 -39.08 -8.75 9.25
C ILE A 481 -39.04 -10.28 9.06
N LEU A 482 -39.04 -11.05 10.15
CA LEU A 482 -39.11 -12.51 10.07
C LEU A 482 -40.38 -12.97 9.36
N ASP A 483 -41.54 -12.46 9.78
CA ASP A 483 -42.84 -12.82 9.21
C ASP A 483 -42.88 -12.49 7.71
N LYS A 484 -42.39 -11.30 7.31
CA LYS A 484 -42.33 -10.88 5.90
C LYS A 484 -41.35 -11.71 5.08
N ASN A 485 -40.20 -12.06 5.65
CA ASN A 485 -39.23 -12.90 4.97
C ASN A 485 -39.76 -14.32 4.78
N VAL A 486 -40.48 -14.87 5.78
CA VAL A 486 -41.16 -16.18 5.67
C VAL A 486 -42.23 -16.13 4.59
N GLU A 487 -43.05 -15.07 4.54
CA GLU A 487 -44.04 -14.84 3.48
C GLU A 487 -43.37 -14.84 2.09
N ARG A 488 -42.27 -14.09 1.92
CA ARG A 488 -41.53 -13.97 0.65
C ARG A 488 -40.94 -15.30 0.19
N VAL A 489 -40.33 -16.07 1.10
CA VAL A 489 -39.74 -17.36 0.72
C VAL A 489 -40.83 -18.40 0.47
N THR A 490 -41.93 -18.38 1.23
CA THR A 490 -43.09 -19.28 1.01
C THR A 490 -43.77 -18.98 -0.33
N ALA A 491 -43.95 -17.71 -0.68
CA ALA A 491 -44.53 -17.28 -1.95
C ALA A 491 -43.67 -17.67 -3.17
N ARG A 492 -42.37 -17.90 -3.00
CA ARG A 492 -41.47 -18.39 -4.06
C ARG A 492 -41.56 -19.90 -4.29
N GLY A 493 -42.18 -20.67 -3.39
CA GLY A 493 -42.31 -22.13 -3.52
C GLY A 493 -40.97 -22.88 -3.54
N GLU A 494 -40.95 -24.12 -4.07
CA GLU A 494 -39.81 -25.06 -4.13
C GLU A 494 -38.57 -24.59 -4.95
N ALA A 495 -38.41 -23.28 -5.20
CA ALA A 495 -37.32 -22.71 -5.99
C ALA A 495 -36.16 -22.14 -5.15
N HIS A 496 -36.02 -22.53 -3.88
CA HIS A 496 -34.85 -22.16 -3.06
C HIS A 496 -33.78 -23.26 -3.14
N GLN A 497 -32.59 -22.89 -3.62
CA GLN A 497 -31.49 -23.79 -4.02
C GLN A 497 -30.87 -24.64 -2.89
N VAL A 498 -31.34 -24.50 -1.65
CA VAL A 498 -30.73 -25.11 -0.44
C VAL A 498 -31.75 -25.61 0.60
N PHE A 499 -33.04 -25.23 0.54
CA PHE A 499 -33.99 -25.51 1.63
C PHE A 499 -35.39 -25.90 1.13
N ASN A 500 -35.88 -27.07 1.55
CA ASN A 500 -37.20 -27.62 1.20
C ASN A 500 -38.30 -26.97 2.07
N PRO A 501 -39.28 -26.25 1.49
CA PRO A 501 -40.39 -25.62 2.22
C PRO A 501 -41.32 -26.61 2.95
N ASN A 502 -41.25 -27.91 2.64
CA ASN A 502 -42.15 -28.93 3.20
C ASN A 502 -41.87 -29.30 4.67
N ASN A 503 -40.86 -28.69 5.32
CA ASN A 503 -40.56 -28.83 6.75
C ASN A 503 -40.58 -27.47 7.49
N LEU A 504 -41.74 -26.78 7.42
CA LEU A 504 -41.99 -25.42 7.94
C LEU A 504 -41.42 -25.11 9.34
N PRO A 505 -41.47 -26.00 10.36
CA PRO A 505 -40.94 -25.69 11.68
C PRO A 505 -39.41 -25.51 11.73
N GLU A 506 -38.67 -26.34 10.98
CA GLU A 506 -37.22 -26.29 10.90
C GLU A 506 -36.75 -25.08 10.07
N PHE A 507 -37.48 -24.77 9.00
CA PHE A 507 -37.24 -23.61 8.16
C PHE A 507 -37.43 -22.27 8.91
N HIS A 508 -38.53 -22.14 9.65
CA HIS A 508 -38.79 -20.97 10.50
C HIS A 508 -37.71 -20.82 11.59
N HIS A 509 -37.23 -21.93 12.15
CA HIS A 509 -36.15 -21.92 13.13
C HIS A 509 -34.83 -21.40 12.54
N ILE A 510 -34.46 -21.83 11.33
CA ILE A 510 -33.25 -21.35 10.63
C ILE A 510 -33.34 -19.86 10.34
N MET A 511 -34.43 -19.38 9.76
CA MET A 511 -34.60 -17.95 9.44
C MET A 511 -34.55 -17.07 10.69
N ASN A 512 -35.21 -17.50 11.77
CA ASN A 512 -35.13 -16.84 13.06
C ASN A 512 -33.69 -16.83 13.60
N GLY A 513 -32.89 -17.87 13.33
CA GLY A 513 -31.46 -17.90 13.63
C GLY A 513 -30.68 -16.78 12.94
N TYR A 514 -30.92 -16.54 11.64
CA TYR A 514 -30.28 -15.45 10.89
C TYR A 514 -30.69 -14.06 11.41
N ILE A 515 -31.97 -13.88 11.74
CA ILE A 515 -32.49 -12.63 12.33
C ILE A 515 -31.84 -12.37 13.69
N ARG A 516 -31.76 -13.39 14.57
CA ARG A 516 -31.13 -13.27 15.89
C ARG A 516 -29.63 -13.05 15.82
N ALA A 517 -28.96 -13.63 14.84
CA ALA A 517 -27.53 -13.47 14.63
C ALA A 517 -27.18 -12.15 13.91
N PHE A 518 -28.17 -11.42 13.38
CA PHE A 518 -27.93 -10.19 12.64
C PHE A 518 -27.22 -9.15 13.52
N ALA A 519 -26.01 -8.81 13.12
CA ALA A 519 -25.21 -7.76 13.73
C ALA A 519 -25.42 -6.48 12.90
N PRO A 520 -25.99 -5.40 13.50
CA PRO A 520 -26.09 -4.10 12.85
C PRO A 520 -24.77 -3.65 12.24
N LEU A 521 -24.86 -2.87 11.18
CA LEU A 521 -23.68 -2.27 10.56
C LEU A 521 -23.13 -1.19 11.50
N ASP A 522 -21.82 -1.22 11.75
CA ASP A 522 -21.14 -0.24 12.58
C ASP A 522 -19.80 0.11 11.93
N LEU A 523 -19.78 1.16 11.11
CA LEU A 523 -18.63 1.59 10.32
C LEU A 523 -17.41 1.97 11.19
N GLU A 524 -17.60 2.24 12.48
CA GLU A 524 -16.50 2.50 13.41
C GLU A 524 -15.89 1.21 13.97
N SER A 525 -16.57 0.08 13.79
CA SER A 525 -16.09 -1.22 14.27
C SER A 525 -14.97 -1.79 13.41
N GLU A 526 -14.08 -2.55 14.04
CA GLU A 526 -13.02 -3.32 13.37
C GLU A 526 -13.51 -4.30 12.29
N SER A 527 -14.81 -4.59 12.26
CA SER A 527 -15.39 -5.51 11.29
C SER A 527 -15.89 -4.84 10.02
N ASP A 528 -16.25 -3.56 10.12
CA ASP A 528 -16.97 -2.84 9.06
C ASP A 528 -16.24 -1.56 8.61
N LYS A 529 -15.18 -1.12 9.31
CA LYS A 529 -14.36 0.07 8.97
C LYS A 529 -13.74 0.11 7.57
N LEU A 530 -13.79 -1.01 6.84
CA LEU A 530 -13.30 -1.11 5.46
C LEU A 530 -14.42 -0.92 4.42
N ILE A 531 -15.66 -0.74 4.86
CA ILE A 531 -16.80 -0.38 4.04
C ILE A 531 -16.76 1.14 3.85
N ASN A 532 -16.79 1.57 2.59
CA ASN A 532 -16.65 2.97 2.22
C ASN A 532 -17.98 3.71 2.30
N ASP A 533 -19.05 3.08 1.82
CA ASP A 533 -20.36 3.69 1.70
C ASP A 533 -21.47 2.67 1.98
N VAL A 534 -22.66 3.19 2.29
CA VAL A 534 -23.83 2.39 2.66
C VAL A 534 -25.03 2.89 1.89
N ILE A 535 -25.69 1.97 1.19
CA ILE A 535 -27.01 2.17 0.61
C ILE A 535 -28.00 1.45 1.53
N GLU A 536 -28.76 2.24 2.28
CA GLU A 536 -29.76 1.72 3.21
C GLU A 536 -31.03 1.31 2.46
N LEU A 537 -31.45 0.08 2.69
CA LEU A 537 -32.61 -0.57 2.09
C LEU A 537 -33.59 -0.97 3.19
N ASP A 538 -34.89 -0.89 2.90
CA ASP A 538 -35.95 -1.23 3.85
C ASP A 538 -36.26 -2.74 3.79
N SER A 539 -36.05 -3.42 4.92
CA SER A 539 -36.35 -4.84 5.08
C SER A 539 -37.82 -5.21 4.84
N LEU A 540 -38.76 -4.29 5.05
CA LEU A 540 -40.20 -4.50 4.86
C LEU A 540 -40.71 -4.06 3.49
N ALA A 541 -40.04 -3.11 2.83
CA ALA A 541 -40.39 -2.67 1.48
C ALA A 541 -40.22 -3.78 0.44
N ASP A 542 -41.01 -3.74 -0.64
CA ASP A 542 -40.89 -4.70 -1.72
C ASP A 542 -39.56 -4.57 -2.49
N SER A 543 -39.29 -5.54 -3.37
CA SER A 543 -38.05 -5.55 -4.15
C SER A 543 -38.00 -4.43 -5.20
N ALA A 544 -39.15 -3.89 -5.63
CA ALA A 544 -39.19 -2.80 -6.61
C ALA A 544 -38.71 -1.49 -5.97
N ALA A 545 -39.26 -1.13 -4.81
CA ALA A 545 -38.87 0.05 -4.07
C ALA A 545 -37.38 0.03 -3.70
N ASN A 546 -36.89 -1.10 -3.17
CA ASN A 546 -35.48 -1.23 -2.82
C ASN A 546 -34.54 -1.24 -4.03
N LEU A 547 -34.98 -1.81 -5.17
CA LEU A 547 -34.18 -1.75 -6.41
C LEU A 547 -34.06 -0.32 -6.91
N GLN A 548 -35.14 0.46 -6.86
CA GLN A 548 -35.12 1.87 -7.25
C GLN A 548 -34.16 2.68 -6.38
N VAL A 549 -34.23 2.52 -5.04
CA VAL A 549 -33.28 3.17 -4.12
C VAL A 549 -31.83 2.79 -4.44
N ALA A 550 -31.56 1.50 -4.69
CA ALA A 550 -30.22 1.05 -5.03
C ALA A 550 -29.71 1.64 -6.36
N VAL A 551 -30.56 1.66 -7.39
CA VAL A 551 -30.23 2.22 -8.72
C VAL A 551 -29.92 3.72 -8.62
N GLU A 552 -30.80 4.49 -7.97
CA GLU A 552 -30.63 5.93 -7.81
C GLU A 552 -29.37 6.27 -7.01
N ALA A 553 -29.13 5.55 -5.90
CA ALA A 553 -27.94 5.76 -5.07
C ALA A 553 -26.65 5.40 -5.83
N LEU A 554 -26.62 4.26 -6.52
CA LEU A 554 -25.45 3.84 -7.29
C LEU A 554 -25.13 4.80 -8.43
N CYS A 555 -26.12 5.24 -9.20
CA CYS A 555 -25.91 6.21 -10.28
C CYS A 555 -25.44 7.56 -9.75
N LYS A 556 -25.92 7.97 -8.57
CA LYS A 556 -25.45 9.19 -7.90
C LYS A 556 -24.01 9.07 -7.38
N MET A 557 -23.64 7.91 -6.85
CA MET A 557 -22.30 7.63 -6.33
C MET A 557 -21.26 7.48 -7.45
N PHE A 558 -21.67 6.95 -8.61
CA PHE A 558 -20.79 6.63 -9.72
C PHE A 558 -21.29 7.23 -11.06
N PRO A 559 -21.47 8.55 -11.16
CA PRO A 559 -22.10 9.20 -12.32
C PRO A 559 -21.27 9.07 -13.60
N ASP A 560 -19.95 8.90 -13.47
CA ASP A 560 -19.04 8.76 -14.60
C ASP A 560 -19.05 7.34 -15.19
N THR A 561 -19.60 6.35 -14.46
CA THR A 561 -19.59 4.93 -14.86
C THR A 561 -20.99 4.34 -15.03
N LEU A 562 -21.98 4.83 -14.30
CA LEU A 562 -23.35 4.33 -14.31
C LEU A 562 -24.30 5.41 -14.83
N GLN A 563 -25.09 5.05 -15.84
CA GLN A 563 -26.16 5.91 -16.36
C GLN A 563 -27.48 5.49 -15.73
N LEU A 564 -28.30 6.48 -15.37
CA LEU A 564 -29.61 6.21 -14.78
C LEU A 564 -30.52 5.49 -15.81
N PRO A 565 -30.93 4.25 -15.56
CA PRO A 565 -31.82 3.52 -16.47
C PRO A 565 -33.24 4.08 -16.43
N SER A 566 -33.99 3.85 -17.50
CA SER A 566 -35.41 4.18 -17.56
C SER A 566 -36.25 3.29 -16.65
N GLU A 567 -37.44 3.76 -16.24
CA GLU A 567 -38.37 2.95 -15.44
C GLU A 567 -38.74 1.61 -16.11
N SER A 568 -38.82 1.59 -17.44
CA SER A 568 -39.09 0.37 -18.20
C SER A 568 -37.97 -0.66 -18.05
N GLU A 569 -36.70 -0.23 -18.11
CA GLU A 569 -35.54 -1.12 -17.96
C GLU A 569 -35.44 -1.66 -16.54
N VAL A 570 -35.71 -0.81 -15.53
CA VAL A 570 -35.75 -1.23 -14.12
C VAL A 570 -36.83 -2.31 -13.89
N ASN A 571 -38.02 -2.11 -14.46
CA ASN A 571 -39.10 -3.10 -14.35
C ASN A 571 -38.78 -4.41 -15.06
N GLU A 572 -38.23 -4.36 -16.28
CA GLU A 572 -37.84 -5.57 -17.03
C GLU A 572 -36.76 -6.37 -16.28
N ALA A 573 -35.76 -5.69 -15.71
CA ALA A 573 -34.71 -6.34 -14.94
C ALA A 573 -35.25 -6.99 -13.65
N LEU A 574 -36.24 -6.36 -13.01
CA LEU A 574 -36.90 -6.90 -11.83
C LEU A 574 -37.76 -8.13 -12.18
N GLU A 575 -38.55 -8.06 -13.25
CA GLU A 575 -39.36 -9.20 -13.72
C GLU A 575 -38.47 -10.39 -14.06
N TYR A 576 -37.34 -10.15 -14.74
CA TYR A 576 -36.33 -11.17 -15.00
C TYR A 576 -35.80 -11.81 -13.70
N ALA A 577 -35.45 -11.00 -12.71
CA ALA A 577 -34.93 -11.49 -11.44
C ALA A 577 -35.98 -12.23 -10.60
N LEU A 578 -37.27 -11.92 -10.75
CA LEU A 578 -38.38 -12.63 -10.12
C LEU A 578 -38.74 -13.95 -10.82
N ALA A 579 -38.55 -14.02 -12.14
CA ALA A 579 -38.81 -15.21 -12.95
C ALA A 579 -37.70 -16.27 -12.89
N PHE A 580 -36.51 -15.91 -12.39
CA PHE A 580 -35.35 -16.78 -12.35
C PHE A 580 -35.55 -18.00 -11.44
N LYS A 581 -35.28 -19.20 -11.97
CA LYS A 581 -35.29 -20.47 -11.23
C LYS A 581 -33.89 -21.09 -11.24
N PRO A 582 -33.25 -21.30 -10.08
CA PRO A 582 -31.95 -21.94 -10.02
C PRO A 582 -31.99 -23.44 -10.38
N GLU A 583 -30.95 -23.96 -11.04
CA GLU A 583 -30.73 -25.41 -11.18
C GLU A 583 -30.29 -26.03 -9.84
N ILE A 584 -30.95 -27.11 -9.42
CA ILE A 584 -30.64 -27.85 -8.18
C ILE A 584 -29.57 -28.90 -8.49
N GLN A 585 -28.41 -28.82 -7.84
CA GLN A 585 -27.44 -29.93 -7.79
C GLN A 585 -27.70 -30.77 -6.52
N GLU A 586 -28.08 -32.04 -6.69
CA GLU A 586 -28.23 -32.99 -5.58
C GLU A 586 -26.88 -33.17 -4.85
N VAL A 587 -26.83 -32.78 -3.58
CA VAL A 587 -25.70 -33.10 -2.69
C VAL A 587 -26.00 -34.42 -2.00
N ASP A 588 -25.31 -35.47 -2.46
CA ASP A 588 -25.41 -36.85 -1.99
C ASP A 588 -25.09 -36.94 -0.48
N SER A 589 -26.13 -37.15 0.34
CA SER A 589 -26.03 -37.20 1.80
C SER A 589 -25.58 -38.60 2.26
N LYS A 590 -24.28 -38.86 2.18
CA LYS A 590 -23.63 -39.93 2.95
C LYS A 590 -22.42 -39.39 3.69
N VAL A 591 -22.63 -38.96 4.94
CA VAL A 591 -21.56 -39.02 5.95
C VAL A 591 -22.15 -39.62 7.23
N GLU A 592 -21.58 -40.76 7.55
CA GLU A 592 -21.86 -41.65 8.66
C GLU A 592 -21.75 -40.94 10.02
N THR A 593 -22.63 -41.35 10.91
CA THR A 593 -22.52 -41.20 12.36
C THR A 593 -21.17 -41.72 12.88
N LYS A 594 -20.35 -40.83 13.45
CA LYS A 594 -19.58 -41.07 14.68
C LYS A 594 -19.04 -39.78 15.29
#